data_AF-A0A371Z1P5-F1
#
_entry.id   AF-A0A371Z1P5-F1
#
_cell.length_a   1.000
_cell.length_b   1.000
_cell.length_c   1.000
_cell.angle_alpha   90.00
_cell.angle_beta   90.00
_cell.angle_gamma   90.00
#
_symmetry.space_group_name_H-M   'P 1'
#
loop_
_entity.id
_entity.type
_entity.pdbx_description
1 polymer ?
#
loop_
_entity_poly.entity_id
_entity_poly.type
_entity_poly.pdbx_seq_one_letter_code
_entity_poly.pdbx_strand_id
1 'polypeptide(L)' 'MDRFRTILRGRTNVVLGQLKQEIGYATGLRGLERQGIAQEMRGFSQTARLHRAMAKEQAEQE' A
#
# COMPACT_ATOMS: atom_id res chain seq x y z
N MET A 1 -8.25 8.87 15.85
CA MET A 1 -6.81 9.06 15.55
C MET A 1 -6.22 7.96 14.66
N ASP A 2 -6.79 6.75 14.60
CA ASP A 2 -6.20 5.62 13.85
C ASP A 2 -6.29 5.69 12.33
N ARG A 3 -7.29 6.37 11.76
CA ARG A 3 -7.51 6.43 10.30
C ARG A 3 -6.34 7.07 9.53
N PHE A 4 -5.83 8.20 10.03
CA PHE A 4 -4.69 8.91 9.43
C PHE A 4 -3.42 8.05 9.45
N ARG A 5 -3.19 7.31 10.55
CA ARG A 5 -2.07 6.39 10.69
C ARG A 5 -2.17 5.23 9.70
N THR A 6 -3.37 4.71 9.45
CA THR A 6 -3.60 3.62 8.48
C THR A 6 -3.42 4.09 7.03
N ILE A 7 -3.86 5.31 6.70
CA ILE A 7 -3.60 5.92 5.37
C ILE A 7 -2.11 6.11 5.14
N LEU A 8 -1.39 6.69 6.11
CA LEU A 8 0.06 6.83 6.05
C LEU A 8 0.75 5.48 5.89
N ARG A 9 0.39 4.49 6.72
CA ARG A 9 1.00 3.15 6.67
C ARG A 9 0.75 2.45 5.33
N GLY A 10 -0.45 2.58 4.75
CA GLY A 10 -0.76 2.04 3.43
C GLY A 10 0.13 2.65 2.35
N ARG A 11 0.28 3.98 2.35
CA ARG A 11 1.11 4.71 1.38
C ARG A 11 2.60 4.42 1.56
N THR A 12 3.09 4.34 2.79
CA THR A 12 4.47 3.93 3.10
C THR A 12 4.75 2.51 2.60
N ASN A 13 3.79 1.59 2.71
CA ASN A 13 3.95 0.23 2.18
C ASN A 13 4.01 0.19 0.65
N VAL A 14 3.25 1.03 -0.06
CA VAL A 14 3.36 1.17 -1.52
C VAL A 14 4.76 1.62 -1.91
N VAL A 15 5.25 2.71 -1.31
CA VAL A 15 6.57 3.28 -1.63
C VAL A 15 7.70 2.31 -1.28
N LEU A 16 7.65 1.67 -0.11
CA LEU A 16 8.65 0.65 0.27
C LEU A 16 8.61 -0.57 -0.65
N GLY A 17 7.43 -0.95 -1.13
CA GLY A 17 7.26 -2.01 -2.11
C GLY A 17 8.00 -1.70 -3.41
N GLN A 18 7.76 -0.52 -3.97
CA GLN A 18 8.44 -0.02 -5.18
C GLN A 18 9.96 0.05 -4.99
N LEU A 19 10.42 0.56 -3.84
CA LEU A 19 11.85 0.63 -3.54
C LEU A 19 12.51 -0.75 -3.53
N LYS A 20 11.84 -1.76 -2.95
CA LYS A 20 12.34 -3.15 -2.93
C LYS A 20 12.32 -3.79 -4.32
N GLN A 21 11.32 -3.47 -5.14
CA GLN A 21 11.30 -3.90 -6.55
C GLN A 21 12.51 -3.36 -7.29
N GLU A 22 12.75 -2.06 -7.19
CA GLU A 22 13.82 -1.37 -7.91
C GLU A 22 15.21 -1.83 -7.45
N ILE A 23 15.42 -1.98 -6.13
CA ILE A 23 16.66 -2.56 -5.59
C ILE A 23 16.82 -4.01 -6.05
N GLY A 24 15.76 -4.81 -6.01
CA GLY A 24 15.78 -6.22 -6.44
C GLY A 24 16.12 -6.36 -7.93
N TYR A 25 15.56 -5.49 -8.77
CA TYR A 25 15.86 -5.42 -10.18
C TYR A 25 17.31 -4.99 -10.43
N ALA A 26 17.76 -3.91 -9.79
CA ALA A 26 19.12 -3.37 -9.96
C ALA A 26 20.21 -4.35 -9.48
N THR A 27 19.93 -5.15 -8.46
CA THR A 27 20.89 -6.12 -7.89
C THR A 27 20.76 -7.54 -8.46
N GLY A 28 19.75 -7.80 -9.29
CA GLY A 28 19.41 -9.15 -9.79
C GLY A 28 18.78 -10.07 -8.75
N LEU A 29 18.43 -9.55 -7.57
CA LEU A 29 17.81 -10.28 -6.47
C LEU A 29 16.29 -10.43 -6.67
N ARG A 30 15.90 -11.42 -7.47
CA ARG A 30 14.49 -11.78 -7.73
C ARG A 30 13.63 -12.00 -6.46
N GLY A 31 14.26 -12.40 -5.35
CA GLY A 31 13.58 -12.55 -4.07
C GLY A 31 13.12 -11.22 -3.48
N LEU A 32 13.97 -10.20 -3.55
CA LEU A 32 13.68 -8.86 -3.05
C LEU A 32 12.64 -8.15 -3.94
N GLU A 33 12.73 -8.36 -5.25
CA GLU A 33 11.76 -7.86 -6.22
C GLU A 33 10.34 -8.35 -5.92
N ARG A 34 10.19 -9.68 -5.75
CA ARG A 34 8.90 -10.29 -5.39
C ARG A 34 8.36 -9.81 -4.05
N GLN A 35 9.23 -9.60 -3.06
CA GLN A 35 8.83 -9.03 -1.78
C GLN A 35 8.33 -7.58 -1.93
N GLY A 36 8.96 -6.81 -2.81
CA GLY A 36 8.51 -5.48 -3.18
C GLY A 36 7.09 -5.47 -3.77
N ILE A 37 6.85 -6.32 -4.78
CA ILE A 37 5.52 -6.49 -5.41
C ILE A 37 4.46 -6.86 -4.37
N ALA A 38 4.76 -7.84 -3.52
CA ALA A 38 3.82 -8.29 -2.49
C ALA A 38 3.53 -7.19 -1.45
N GLN A 39 4.52 -6.37 -1.11
CA GLN A 39 4.36 -5.27 -0.16
C GLN A 39 3.56 -4.12 -0.76
N GLU A 40 3.79 -3.80 -2.04
CA GLU A 40 3.04 -2.79 -2.77
C GLU A 40 1.56 -3.15 -2.89
N MET A 41 1.24 -4.39 -3.28
CA MET A 41 -0.14 -4.88 -3.37
C MET A 41 -0.88 -4.85 -2.02
N ARG A 42 -0.19 -5.17 -0.92
CA ARG A 42 -0.77 -5.04 0.43
C ARG A 42 -1.05 -3.58 0.79
N GLY A 43 -0.13 -2.67 0.44
CA GLY A 43 -0.34 -1.24 0.62
C GLY A 43 -1.56 -0.74 -0.15
N PHE A 44 -1.64 -1.08 -1.44
CA PHE A 44 -2.75 -0.71 -2.34
C PHE A 44 -4.11 -1.23 -1.87
N SER A 45 -4.16 -2.49 -1.43
CA SER A 45 -5.41 -3.07 -0.93
C SER A 45 -5.85 -2.43 0.40
N GLN A 46 -4.93 -2.04 1.29
CA GLN A 46 -5.25 -1.28 2.49
C GLN A 46 -5.81 0.11 2.18
N THR A 47 -5.16 0.86 1.27
CA THR A 47 -5.66 2.18 0.86
C THR A 47 -6.99 2.08 0.13
N ALA A 48 -7.17 1.11 -0.77
CA ALA A 48 -8.44 0.91 -1.49
C ALA A 48 -9.60 0.54 -0.56
N ARG A 49 -9.38 -0.32 0.44
CA ARG A 49 -10.40 -0.67 1.45
C ARG A 49 -10.77 0.53 2.31
N LEU A 50 -9.79 1.33 2.74
CA LEU A 50 -10.03 2.59 3.44
C LEU A 50 -10.83 3.58 2.59
N HIS A 51 -10.45 3.74 1.32
CA HIS A 51 -11.14 4.65 0.40
C HIS A 51 -12.59 4.23 0.18
N ARG A 52 -12.84 2.92 0.04
CA ARG A 52 -14.19 2.36 -0.09
C ARG A 52 -15.03 2.50 1.17
N ALA A 53 -14.42 2.37 2.35
CA ALA A 53 -15.10 2.59 3.62
C ALA A 53 -15.50 4.07 3.79
N MET A 54 -14.63 5.01 3.40
CA MET A 54 -14.94 6.44 3.40
C MET A 54 -16.07 6.80 2.42
N ALA A 55 -16.06 6.23 1.20
CA ALA A 55 -17.12 6.46 0.23
C ALA A 55 -18.50 5.94 0.72
N LYS A 56 -18.52 4.82 1.48
CA LYS A 56 -19.75 4.33 2.11
C LYS A 56 -20.22 5.21 3.27
N GLU A 57 -19.31 5.65 4.16
CA GLU A 57 -19.65 6.56 5.25
C GLU A 57 -20.21 7.91 4.73
N GLN A 58 -19.72 8.41 3.59
CA GLN A 58 -20.26 9.61 2.95
C GLN A 58 -21.67 9.40 2.37
N ALA A 59 -21.91 8.25 1.74
CA ALA A 59 -23.23 7.94 1.15
C ALA A 59 -24.32 7.64 2.18
N GLU A 60 -23.96 7.27 3.42
CA GLU A 60 -24.90 7.07 4.53
C GLU A 60 -25.20 8.37 5.33
N GLN A 61 -24.46 9.45 5.07
CA GLN A 61 -24.67 10.77 5.72
C GLN A 61 -25.49 11.76 4.86
N GLU A 62 -25.86 11.39 3.64
CA GLU A 62 -26.79 12.10 2.75
C GLU A 62 -28.21 11.54 2.83
#